data_AF-A0A9C9SD82-F1
#
_entry.id   AF-A0A9C9SD82-F1
#
_cell.length_a   1.000
_cell.length_b   1.000
_cell.length_c   1.000
_cell.angle_alpha   90.00
_cell.angle_beta   90.00
_cell.angle_gamma   90.00
#
_symmetry.space_group_name_H-M   'P 1'
#
loop_
_entity.id
_entity.type
_entity.pdbx_description
1 polymer ?
#
loop_
_entity_poly.entity_id
_entity_poly.type
_entity_poly.pdbx_seq_one_letter_code
_entity_poly.pdbx_strand_id
1 'polypeptide(L)'
;MTMRGSVTFEQMEEHLDGRGGAPGPAESHGALCGALCSLGSLDGRGWVRRLFPELEPGEALQELLRQLYAETLAGLKGDDLRFSPLLPDESRPVAQRIEALGQWCHGFLFGLSHGGARRLERLSADGQEFLHDVTEMSSVASYQLEESEQDERSYTELVEYLRTGVLLLEAELAGGRPGAPEGTLH
;
A
#
# COMPACT_ATOMS: atom_id res chain seq x y z
N MET A 1 30.42 -2.18 -1.28
CA MET A 1 28.99 -1.90 -0.99
C MET A 1 28.20 -2.74 -1.97
N THR A 2 27.70 -3.89 -1.54
CA THR A 2 26.77 -4.68 -2.35
C THR A 2 25.53 -3.82 -2.52
N MET A 3 25.17 -3.45 -3.75
CA MET A 3 23.85 -2.90 -4.03
C MET A 3 22.86 -3.99 -3.61
N ARG A 4 22.24 -3.82 -2.44
CA ARG A 4 21.07 -4.65 -2.10
C ARG A 4 19.98 -4.21 -3.08
N GLY A 5 19.50 -5.15 -3.88
CA GLY A 5 18.34 -4.93 -4.73
C GLY A 5 17.11 -4.61 -3.88
N SER A 6 16.10 -4.01 -4.50
CA SER A 6 14.81 -3.74 -3.86
C SER A 6 14.15 -5.03 -3.37
N VAL A 7 13.30 -4.92 -2.35
CA VAL A 7 12.50 -6.05 -1.87
C VAL A 7 11.53 -6.48 -2.97
N THR A 8 11.51 -7.77 -3.31
CA THR A 8 10.57 -8.33 -4.31
C THR A 8 9.40 -9.05 -3.65
N PHE A 9 8.34 -9.25 -4.43
CA PHE A 9 7.14 -9.97 -3.97
C PHE A 9 7.49 -11.41 -3.57
N GLU A 10 8.30 -12.09 -4.37
CA GLU A 10 8.72 -13.48 -4.18
C GLU A 10 9.58 -13.64 -2.92
N GLN A 11 10.48 -12.69 -2.64
CA GLN A 11 11.27 -12.71 -1.41
C GLN A 11 10.39 -12.62 -0.16
N MET A 12 9.38 -11.74 -0.21
CA MET A 12 8.40 -11.61 0.87
C MET A 12 7.52 -12.85 0.99
N GLU A 13 7.06 -13.41 -0.12
CA GLU A 13 6.26 -14.65 -0.15
C GLU A 13 7.00 -15.82 0.49
N GLU A 14 8.26 -16.06 0.09
CA GLU A 14 9.11 -17.11 0.66
C GLU A 14 9.25 -17.00 2.19
N HIS A 15 9.28 -15.77 2.71
CA HIS A 15 9.45 -15.51 4.14
C HIS A 15 8.14 -15.39 4.91
N LEU A 16 6.98 -15.31 4.25
CA LEU A 16 5.67 -15.24 4.89
C LEU A 16 4.91 -16.57 4.79
N ASP A 17 5.17 -17.36 3.75
CA ASP A 17 4.57 -18.67 3.54
C ASP A 17 4.79 -19.61 4.75
N GLY A 18 3.73 -20.35 5.10
CA GLY A 18 3.75 -21.35 6.17
C GLY A 18 3.73 -20.78 7.60
N ARG A 19 3.70 -19.46 7.79
CA ARG A 19 3.53 -18.81 9.09
C ARG A 19 2.05 -18.50 9.31
N GLY A 20 1.33 -19.43 9.94
CA GLY A 20 -0.11 -19.34 10.14
C GLY A 20 -0.54 -18.00 10.76
N GLY A 21 -1.43 -17.27 10.08
CA GLY A 21 -1.99 -15.99 10.53
C GLY A 21 -1.27 -14.73 10.02
N ALA A 22 -0.16 -14.86 9.29
CA ALA A 22 0.51 -13.73 8.66
C ALA A 22 -0.21 -13.30 7.37
N PRO A 23 -0.43 -11.99 7.13
CA PRO A 23 -0.97 -11.50 5.86
C PRO A 23 0.03 -11.74 4.73
N GLY A 24 -0.48 -11.88 3.51
CA GLY A 24 0.35 -12.08 2.33
C GLY A 24 1.27 -10.89 2.02
N PRO A 25 2.19 -11.01 1.05
CA PRO A 25 3.14 -9.94 0.70
C PRO A 25 2.44 -8.63 0.29
N ALA A 26 1.43 -8.72 -0.58
CA ALA A 26 0.67 -7.58 -1.05
C ALA A 26 -0.08 -6.90 0.10
N GLU A 27 -0.82 -7.67 0.89
CA GLU A 27 -1.57 -7.17 2.04
C GLU A 27 -0.65 -6.52 3.09
N SER A 28 0.49 -7.14 3.39
CA SER A 28 1.49 -6.61 4.31
C SER A 28 2.04 -5.26 3.84
N HIS A 29 2.35 -5.12 2.55
CA HIS A 29 2.83 -3.86 1.99
C HIS A 29 1.72 -2.80 1.95
N GLY A 30 0.50 -3.17 1.60
CA GLY A 30 -0.67 -2.29 1.68
C GLY A 30 -0.85 -1.73 3.09
N ALA A 31 -0.82 -2.59 4.11
CA ALA A 31 -0.95 -2.21 5.51
C ALA A 31 0.13 -1.24 5.96
N LEU A 32 1.38 -1.47 5.56
CA LEU A 32 2.47 -0.53 5.79
C LEU A 32 2.18 0.83 5.15
N CYS A 33 1.77 0.86 3.88
CA CYS A 33 1.46 2.10 3.16
C CYS A 33 0.34 2.88 3.83
N GLY A 34 -0.78 2.22 4.15
CA GLY A 34 -1.92 2.85 4.82
C GLY A 34 -1.55 3.39 6.21
N ALA A 35 -0.74 2.64 6.96
CA ALA A 35 -0.25 3.10 8.26
C ALA A 35 0.69 4.31 8.14
N LEU A 36 1.56 4.35 7.13
CA LEU A 36 2.45 5.48 6.87
C LEU A 36 1.67 6.75 6.49
N CYS A 37 0.66 6.64 5.62
CA CYS A 37 -0.21 7.76 5.26
C CYS A 37 -1.01 8.28 6.48
N SER A 38 -1.55 7.37 7.30
CA SER A 38 -2.49 7.71 8.36
C SER A 38 -1.84 8.15 9.68
N LEU A 39 -0.63 7.68 10.00
CA LEU A 39 0.06 7.99 11.26
C LEU A 39 1.13 9.08 11.13
N GLY A 40 1.53 9.44 9.90
CA GLY A 40 2.55 10.47 9.62
C GLY A 40 3.98 10.05 9.96
N SER A 41 4.16 9.27 11.03
CA SER A 41 5.40 8.56 11.37
C SER A 41 5.08 7.27 12.10
N LEU A 42 5.77 6.20 11.70
CA LEU A 42 5.65 4.87 12.28
C LEU A 42 7.07 4.43 12.66
N ASP A 43 7.28 3.89 13.86
CA ASP A 43 8.59 3.33 14.20
C ASP A 43 8.92 2.19 13.23
N GLY A 44 10.00 2.34 12.45
CA GLY A 44 10.42 1.37 11.45
C GLY A 44 10.75 -0.02 12.02
N ARG A 45 10.97 -0.13 13.33
CA ARG A 45 11.11 -1.43 14.03
C ARG A 45 9.82 -1.92 14.69
N GLY A 46 8.88 -1.02 14.97
CA GLY A 46 7.66 -1.31 15.73
C GLY A 46 6.42 -1.54 14.88
N TRP A 47 6.46 -1.23 13.58
CA TRP A 47 5.28 -1.27 12.73
C TRP A 47 4.68 -2.67 12.59
N VAL A 48 5.52 -3.68 12.40
CA VAL A 48 5.09 -5.07 12.24
C VAL A 48 4.35 -5.52 13.50
N ARG A 49 4.93 -5.31 14.68
CA ARG A 49 4.29 -5.66 15.96
C ARG A 49 3.00 -4.88 16.20
N ARG A 50 2.88 -3.67 15.65
CA ARG A 50 1.68 -2.85 15.78
C ARG A 50 0.54 -3.34 14.89
N LEU A 51 0.84 -3.65 13.63
CA LEU A 51 -0.15 -4.06 12.63
C LEU A 51 -0.46 -5.56 12.74
N PHE A 52 0.54 -6.37 13.04
CA PHE A 52 0.51 -7.83 13.04
C PHE A 52 1.14 -8.37 14.34
N PRO A 53 0.48 -8.20 15.49
CA PRO A 53 1.04 -8.59 16.79
C PRO A 53 1.27 -10.11 16.93
N GLU A 54 0.55 -10.92 16.15
CA GLU A 54 0.69 -12.38 16.10
C GLU A 54 1.88 -12.84 15.21
N LEU A 55 2.44 -11.93 14.39
CA LEU A 55 3.58 -12.26 13.54
C LEU A 55 4.88 -12.19 14.36
N GLU A 56 5.53 -13.33 14.53
CA GLU A 56 6.87 -13.45 15.12
C GLU A 56 7.92 -13.67 14.02
N PRO A 57 8.48 -12.60 13.41
CA PRO A 57 9.43 -12.75 12.32
C PRO A 57 10.78 -13.21 12.85
N GLY A 58 11.36 -14.24 12.21
CA GLY A 58 12.78 -14.59 12.38
C GLY A 58 13.69 -13.50 11.82
N GLU A 59 15.00 -13.58 12.11
CA GLU A 59 15.98 -12.53 11.76
C GLU A 59 15.98 -12.13 10.27
N ALA A 60 15.88 -13.11 9.36
CA ALA A 60 15.84 -12.86 7.93
C ALA A 60 14.60 -12.04 7.51
N LEU A 61 13.41 -12.40 8.00
CA LEU A 61 12.18 -11.68 7.71
C LEU A 61 12.19 -10.28 8.37
N GLN A 62 12.77 -10.14 9.57
CA GLN A 62 12.92 -8.82 10.21
C GLN A 62 13.75 -7.86 9.35
N GLU A 63 14.86 -8.35 8.81
CA GLU A 63 15.73 -7.54 7.96
C GLU A 63 15.04 -7.17 6.63
N LEU A 64 14.27 -8.10 6.05
CA LEU A 64 13.48 -7.86 4.85
C LEU A 64 12.38 -6.80 5.10
N LEU A 65 11.63 -6.93 6.19
CA LEU A 65 10.58 -5.98 6.59
C LEU A 65 11.15 -4.59 6.91
N ARG A 66 12.38 -4.51 7.44
CA ARG A 66 13.10 -3.25 7.67
C ARG A 66 13.49 -2.58 6.34
N GLN A 67 13.91 -3.38 5.37
CA GLN A 67 14.23 -2.89 4.03
C GLN A 67 12.98 -2.41 3.30
N LEU A 68 11.90 -3.20 3.33
CA LEU A 68 10.59 -2.84 2.79
C LEU A 68 10.11 -1.51 3.38
N TYR A 69 10.15 -1.37 4.71
CA TYR A 69 9.83 -0.10 5.38
C TYR A 69 10.61 1.09 4.82
N ALA A 70 11.93 0.95 4.67
CA ALA A 70 12.78 2.04 4.21
C ALA A 70 12.46 2.41 2.75
N GLU A 71 12.25 1.42 1.89
CA GLU A 71 11.90 1.62 0.48
C GLU A 71 10.51 2.25 0.32
N THR A 72 9.51 1.75 1.03
CA THR A 72 8.15 2.31 1.01
C THR A 72 8.13 3.75 1.53
N LEU A 73 8.78 4.02 2.68
CA LEU A 73 8.85 5.38 3.22
C LEU A 73 9.53 6.34 2.25
N ALA A 74 10.63 5.90 1.64
CA ALA A 74 11.36 6.68 0.67
C ALA A 74 10.56 6.89 -0.61
N GLY A 75 9.77 5.92 -1.06
CA GLY A 75 8.92 6.04 -2.25
C GLY A 75 7.72 6.95 -2.04
N LEU A 76 7.09 6.89 -0.86
CA LEU A 76 5.93 7.71 -0.52
C LEU A 76 6.30 9.18 -0.25
N LYS A 77 7.43 9.43 0.43
CA LYS A 77 7.85 10.78 0.86
C LYS A 77 8.95 11.39 -0.01
N GLY A 78 9.34 10.71 -1.08
CA GLY A 78 10.38 11.18 -2.01
C GLY A 78 9.81 12.12 -3.06
N ASP A 79 10.63 13.07 -3.50
CA ASP A 79 10.24 14.05 -4.54
C ASP A 79 10.15 13.45 -5.95
N ASP A 80 10.62 12.21 -6.14
CA ASP A 80 10.75 11.54 -7.45
C ASP A 80 9.55 10.65 -7.81
N LEU A 81 8.49 10.62 -6.99
CA LEU A 81 7.24 9.89 -7.26
C LEU A 81 7.45 8.41 -7.61
N ARG A 82 8.48 7.78 -7.03
CA ARG A 82 8.92 6.40 -7.32
C ARG A 82 8.14 5.31 -6.59
N PHE A 83 7.10 5.66 -5.83
CA PHE A 83 6.28 4.67 -5.12
C PHE A 83 5.71 3.65 -6.11
N SER A 84 5.75 2.36 -5.75
CA SER A 84 5.08 1.29 -6.48
C SER A 84 4.49 0.29 -5.49
N PRO A 85 3.25 -0.19 -5.69
CA PRO A 85 2.72 -1.27 -4.88
C PRO A 85 3.52 -2.56 -5.11
N LEU A 86 3.88 -3.25 -4.03
CA LEU A 86 4.46 -4.58 -4.05
C LEU A 86 3.40 -5.60 -4.49
N LEU A 87 3.49 -6.01 -5.76
CA LEU A 87 2.58 -6.95 -6.42
C LEU A 87 3.42 -8.00 -7.18
N PRO A 88 2.84 -9.16 -7.52
CA PRO A 88 3.53 -10.14 -8.34
C PRO A 88 3.85 -9.58 -9.72
N ASP A 89 4.97 -10.03 -10.30
CA ASP A 89 5.38 -9.62 -11.65
C ASP A 89 4.58 -10.34 -12.77
N GLU A 90 4.85 -9.95 -14.01
CA GLU A 90 4.19 -10.48 -15.22
C GLU A 90 4.42 -11.98 -15.49
N SER A 91 5.28 -12.65 -14.72
CA SER A 91 5.39 -14.11 -14.79
C SER A 91 4.16 -14.82 -14.21
N ARG A 92 3.34 -14.14 -13.39
CA ARG A 92 2.08 -14.68 -12.84
C ARG A 92 0.87 -14.35 -13.70
N PRO A 93 -0.12 -15.26 -13.79
CA PRO A 93 -1.38 -14.99 -14.46
C PRO A 93 -2.03 -13.68 -13.96
N VAL A 94 -2.63 -12.92 -14.87
CA VAL A 94 -3.30 -11.64 -14.54
C VAL A 94 -4.34 -11.82 -13.43
N ALA A 95 -5.05 -12.94 -13.39
CA ALA A 95 -6.01 -13.26 -12.33
C ALA A 95 -5.37 -13.29 -10.93
N GLN A 96 -4.18 -13.88 -10.78
CA GLN A 96 -3.46 -13.90 -9.51
C GLN A 96 -2.94 -12.52 -9.10
N ARG A 97 -2.55 -11.70 -10.09
CA ARG A 97 -2.14 -10.32 -9.84
C ARG A 97 -3.31 -9.42 -9.44
N ILE A 98 -4.49 -9.62 -10.02
CA ILE A 98 -5.73 -8.94 -9.62
C ILE A 98 -6.11 -9.33 -8.19
N GLU A 99 -5.99 -10.61 -7.83
CA GLU A 99 -6.20 -11.06 -6.45
C GLU A 99 -5.22 -10.38 -5.48
N ALA A 100 -3.93 -10.35 -5.83
CA ALA A 100 -2.93 -9.66 -5.03
C ALA A 100 -3.19 -8.15 -4.92
N LEU A 101 -3.70 -7.51 -5.98
CA LEU A 101 -4.11 -6.11 -5.96
C LEU A 101 -5.27 -5.86 -4.99
N GLY A 102 -6.27 -6.74 -4.96
CA GLY A 102 -7.36 -6.69 -4.00
C GLY A 102 -6.87 -6.87 -2.55
N GLN A 103 -5.97 -7.82 -2.32
CA GLN A 103 -5.31 -8.02 -1.02
C GLN A 103 -4.48 -6.79 -0.62
N TRP A 104 -3.78 -6.15 -1.57
CA TRP A 104 -3.06 -4.90 -1.32
C TRP A 104 -4.01 -3.79 -0.85
N CYS A 105 -5.14 -3.63 -1.54
CA CYS A 105 -6.17 -2.65 -1.18
C CYS A 105 -6.76 -2.93 0.21
N HIS A 106 -7.03 -4.20 0.52
CA HIS A 106 -7.48 -4.62 1.85
C HIS A 106 -6.48 -4.22 2.94
N GLY A 107 -5.21 -4.57 2.73
CA GLY A 107 -4.12 -4.18 3.62
C GLY A 107 -4.03 -2.67 3.78
N PHE A 108 -4.13 -1.91 2.69
CA PHE A 108 -4.08 -0.45 2.72
C PHE A 108 -5.18 0.16 3.60
N LEU A 109 -6.42 -0.28 3.45
CA LEU A 109 -7.54 0.15 4.29
C LEU A 109 -7.35 -0.23 5.76
N PHE A 110 -6.86 -1.45 6.01
CA PHE A 110 -6.50 -1.89 7.35
C PHE A 110 -5.44 -0.97 7.97
N GLY A 111 -4.35 -0.68 7.26
CA GLY A 111 -3.31 0.24 7.70
C GLY A 111 -3.82 1.65 7.96
N LEU A 112 -4.68 2.19 7.08
CA LEU A 112 -5.27 3.51 7.22
C LEU A 112 -6.12 3.64 8.50
N SER A 113 -6.84 2.58 8.87
CA SER A 113 -7.73 2.58 10.05
C SER A 113 -6.98 2.90 11.36
N HIS A 114 -5.66 2.67 11.40
CA HIS A 114 -4.83 2.91 12.57
C HIS A 114 -4.59 4.40 12.87
N GLY A 115 -4.73 5.29 11.88
CA GLY A 115 -4.61 6.74 12.06
C GLY A 115 -5.91 7.45 12.49
N GLY A 116 -7.03 6.71 12.57
CA GLY A 116 -8.33 7.20 13.01
C GLY A 116 -9.13 7.95 11.94
N ALA A 117 -10.46 7.75 11.95
CA ALA A 117 -11.36 8.22 10.90
C ALA A 117 -11.40 9.76 10.71
N ARG A 118 -11.14 10.55 11.76
CA ARG A 118 -11.23 12.03 11.71
C ARG A 118 -10.26 12.68 10.72
N ARG A 119 -9.13 12.04 10.41
CA ARG A 119 -8.20 12.57 9.40
C ARG A 119 -8.72 12.35 7.99
N LEU A 120 -9.43 11.23 7.78
CA LEU A 120 -10.02 10.89 6.49
C LEU A 120 -11.17 11.85 6.14
N GLU A 121 -11.91 12.37 7.12
CA GLU A 121 -12.94 13.41 6.91
C GLU A 121 -12.39 14.71 6.27
N ARG A 122 -11.06 14.92 6.30
CA ARG A 122 -10.40 16.13 5.78
C ARG A 122 -9.87 15.97 4.35
N LEU A 123 -10.05 14.80 3.75
CA LEU A 123 -9.65 14.55 2.37
C LEU A 123 -10.48 15.39 1.40
N SER A 124 -9.91 15.67 0.24
CA SER A 124 -10.64 16.28 -0.88
C SER A 124 -11.71 15.33 -1.45
N ALA A 125 -12.52 15.82 -2.39
CA ALA A 125 -13.45 14.96 -3.11
C ALA A 125 -12.72 13.79 -3.81
N ASP A 126 -11.61 14.09 -4.48
CA ASP A 126 -10.77 13.12 -5.17
C ASP A 126 -10.19 12.09 -4.18
N GLY A 127 -9.76 12.53 -2.99
CA GLY A 127 -9.30 11.63 -1.94
C GLY A 127 -10.39 10.72 -1.38
N GLN A 128 -11.64 11.21 -1.26
CA GLN A 128 -12.79 10.38 -0.86
C GLN A 128 -13.19 9.38 -1.93
N GLU A 129 -13.21 9.81 -3.20
CA GLU A 129 -13.49 8.95 -4.36
C GLU A 129 -12.46 7.82 -4.45
N PHE A 130 -11.17 8.15 -4.31
CA PHE A 130 -10.11 7.14 -4.29
C PHE A 130 -10.30 6.12 -3.14
N LEU A 131 -10.65 6.56 -1.93
CA LEU A 131 -10.93 5.63 -0.83
C LEU A 131 -12.13 4.71 -1.09
N HIS A 132 -13.17 5.26 -1.71
CA HIS A 132 -14.34 4.49 -2.13
C HIS A 132 -13.92 3.39 -3.13
N ASP A 133 -13.17 3.76 -4.16
CA ASP A 133 -12.74 2.82 -5.19
C ASP A 133 -11.79 1.75 -4.66
N VAL A 134 -10.86 2.11 -3.77
CA VAL A 134 -9.99 1.14 -3.08
C VAL A 134 -10.81 0.16 -2.24
N THR A 135 -11.93 0.61 -1.65
CA THR A 135 -12.86 -0.27 -0.92
C THR A 135 -13.52 -1.28 -1.86
N GLU A 136 -14.00 -0.83 -3.02
CA GLU A 136 -14.56 -1.72 -4.04
C GLU A 136 -13.50 -2.70 -4.57
N MET A 137 -12.29 -2.22 -4.88
CA MET A 137 -11.16 -3.04 -5.33
C MET A 137 -10.75 -4.11 -4.30
N SER A 138 -10.84 -3.80 -3.00
CA SER A 138 -10.54 -4.78 -1.94
C SER A 138 -11.53 -5.95 -1.90
N SER A 139 -12.70 -5.79 -2.51
CA SER A 139 -13.79 -6.78 -2.55
C SER A 139 -13.71 -7.74 -3.74
N VAL A 140 -12.76 -7.53 -4.67
CA VAL A 140 -12.66 -8.24 -5.96
C VAL A 140 -12.19 -9.71 -5.82
N ALA A 141 -11.91 -10.17 -4.59
CA ALA A 141 -11.52 -11.55 -4.34
C ALA A 141 -12.54 -12.53 -4.95
N SER A 142 -12.10 -13.32 -5.93
CA SER A 142 -12.73 -14.53 -6.47
C SER A 142 -13.70 -14.46 -7.66
N TYR A 143 -13.59 -13.48 -8.57
CA TYR A 143 -14.16 -13.67 -9.91
C TYR A 143 -13.26 -14.61 -10.75
N GLN A 144 -13.84 -15.68 -11.31
CA GLN A 144 -13.21 -16.44 -12.38
C GLN A 144 -13.14 -15.53 -13.62
N LEU A 145 -12.02 -14.82 -13.75
CA LEU A 145 -11.76 -13.97 -14.91
C LEU A 145 -11.27 -14.86 -16.04
N GLU A 146 -11.96 -14.81 -17.18
CA GLU A 146 -11.43 -15.38 -18.42
C GLU A 146 -10.27 -14.49 -18.89
N GLU A 147 -9.08 -15.06 -19.04
CA GLU A 147 -7.87 -14.29 -19.37
C GLU A 147 -7.92 -13.75 -20.80
N SER A 148 -7.75 -12.43 -20.96
CA SER A 148 -7.65 -11.74 -22.24
C SER A 148 -6.54 -10.68 -22.22
N GLU A 149 -6.02 -10.31 -23.40
CA GLU A 149 -5.06 -9.19 -23.53
C GLU A 149 -5.65 -7.85 -23.03
N GLN A 150 -6.98 -7.73 -22.99
CA GLN A 150 -7.66 -6.56 -22.46
C GLN A 150 -7.55 -6.47 -20.93
N ASP A 151 -7.37 -7.61 -20.24
CA ASP A 151 -7.21 -7.65 -18.80
C ASP A 151 -5.82 -7.17 -18.36
N GLU A 152 -4.78 -7.42 -19.16
CA GLU A 152 -3.42 -6.93 -18.91
C GLU A 152 -3.34 -5.41 -18.93
N ARG A 153 -3.98 -4.78 -19.93
CA ARG A 153 -4.04 -3.32 -20.02
C ARG A 153 -4.85 -2.74 -18.87
N SER A 154 -6.01 -3.32 -18.59
CA SER A 154 -6.88 -2.88 -17.50
C SER A 154 -6.18 -3.00 -16.14
N TYR A 155 -5.44 -4.09 -15.92
CA TYR A 155 -4.63 -4.27 -14.72
C TYR A 155 -3.56 -3.19 -14.58
N THR A 156 -2.82 -2.89 -15.65
CA THR A 156 -1.80 -1.82 -15.63
C THR A 156 -2.41 -0.46 -15.28
N GLU A 157 -3.58 -0.15 -15.84
CA GLU A 157 -4.31 1.08 -15.53
C GLU A 157 -4.76 1.14 -14.05
N LEU A 158 -5.25 0.03 -13.50
CA LEU A 158 -5.61 -0.07 -12.08
C LEU A 158 -4.41 0.10 -11.16
N VAL A 159 -3.25 -0.46 -11.51
CA VAL A 159 -2.02 -0.31 -10.73
C VAL A 159 -1.55 1.15 -10.74
N GLU A 160 -1.59 1.83 -11.88
CA GLU A 160 -1.24 3.26 -11.96
C GLU A 160 -2.26 4.16 -11.23
N TYR A 161 -3.56 3.86 -11.33
CA TYR A 161 -4.61 4.53 -10.56
C TYR A 161 -4.34 4.40 -9.06
N LEU A 162 -4.08 3.19 -8.59
CA LEU A 162 -3.73 2.93 -7.20
C LEU A 162 -2.48 3.71 -6.77
N ARG A 163 -1.42 3.66 -7.58
CA ARG A 163 -0.16 4.34 -7.30
C ARG A 163 -0.34 5.85 -7.13
N THR A 164 -1.04 6.48 -8.06
CA THR A 164 -1.27 7.93 -8.04
C THR A 164 -2.21 8.34 -6.90
N GLY A 165 -3.26 7.57 -6.63
CA GLY A 165 -4.18 7.83 -5.52
C GLY A 165 -3.54 7.68 -4.14
N VAL A 166 -2.63 6.72 -3.96
CA VAL A 166 -1.85 6.59 -2.72
C VAL A 166 -0.97 7.82 -2.49
N LEU A 167 -0.29 8.31 -3.53
CA LEU A 167 0.54 9.52 -3.46
C LEU A 167 -0.31 10.77 -3.17
N LEU A 168 -1.51 10.87 -3.75
CA LEU A 168 -2.48 11.92 -3.44
C LEU A 168 -2.87 11.88 -1.96
N LEU A 169 -3.28 10.73 -1.44
CA LEU A 169 -3.65 10.58 -0.03
C LEU A 169 -2.51 10.90 0.92
N GLU A 170 -1.28 10.46 0.61
CA GLU A 170 -0.10 10.79 1.41
C GLU A 170 0.05 12.31 1.49
N ALA A 171 0.00 13.02 0.36
CA ALA A 171 0.16 14.46 0.31
C ALA A 171 -0.95 15.21 1.07
N GLU A 172 -2.21 14.79 0.93
CA GLU A 172 -3.34 15.41 1.62
C GLU A 172 -3.27 15.21 3.13
N LEU A 173 -2.93 14.00 3.57
CA LEU A 173 -2.80 13.68 4.99
C LEU A 173 -1.54 14.31 5.60
N ALA A 174 -0.41 14.34 4.90
CA ALA A 174 0.80 15.01 5.37
C ALA A 174 0.62 16.53 5.44
N GLY A 175 -0.08 17.10 4.46
CA GLY A 175 -0.25 18.55 4.29
C GLY A 175 -1.31 19.18 5.19
N GLY A 176 -2.19 18.40 5.82
CA GLY A 176 -3.20 18.84 6.80
C GLY A 176 -3.66 20.28 6.59
N ARG A 177 -4.23 20.59 5.42
CA ARG A 177 -4.32 21.97 4.88
C ARG A 177 -4.63 23.02 5.97
N PRO A 178 -3.79 24.06 6.16
CA PRO A 178 -4.24 25.32 6.75
C PRO A 178 -5.36 25.88 5.88
N GLY A 179 -6.23 26.68 6.51
CA GLY A 179 -7.47 27.19 5.93
C GLY A 179 -7.35 27.75 4.51
N ALA A 180 -8.51 27.75 3.84
CA ALA A 180 -8.76 28.52 2.63
C ALA A 180 -8.08 29.90 2.68
N PRO A 181 -7.59 30.42 1.53
CA PRO A 181 -6.89 31.70 1.50
C PRO A 181 -7.76 32.81 2.10
N GLU A 182 -7.29 33.39 3.22
CA GLU A 182 -7.74 34.69 3.68
C GLU A 182 -7.47 35.72 2.57
N GLY A 183 -8.52 36.43 2.17
CA GLY A 183 -8.40 37.73 1.52
C GLY A 183 -8.01 37.70 0.05
N THR A 184 -8.99 37.56 -0.84
CA THR A 184 -9.00 38.44 -2.01
C THR A 184 -9.71 39.72 -1.58
N LEU A 185 -8.92 40.73 -1.22
CA LEU A 185 -9.36 42.11 -1.21
C LEU A 185 -9.79 42.48 -2.64
N HIS A 186 -11.06 42.80 -2.82
CA HIS A 186 -11.56 43.71 -3.84
C HIS A 186 -12.76 44.47 -3.29
#